data_AF-A0A383VZJ8-F1
#
_entry.id   AF-A0A383VZJ8-F1
#
_cell.length_a   1.000
_cell.length_b   1.000
_cell.length_c   1.000
_cell.angle_alpha   90.00
_cell.angle_beta   90.00
_cell.angle_gamma   90.00
#
_symmetry.space_group_name_H-M   'P 1'
#
loop_
_entity.id
_entity.type
_entity.pdbx_description
1 polymer ?
#
loop_
_entity_poly.entity_id
_entity_poly.type
_entity_poly.pdbx_seq_one_letter_code
_entity_poly.pdbx_strand_id
1 'polypeptide(L)'
;MRVLLLTVLACVVLLGSASALGLDDIKRPSKQDSKPHVYPKDGCSACSATTAWDYISSTPSLSAVAGLIKAIGLDKALMGPFTGTLALPTNEAVAAYVAQIKADTAPYPDVFNNFLTKLLNYHFILRSAPAWQLDTVTLSTRYRNPWTAGPHTVTFVVDPSVSKRAPGDWQWSRKSMHNRPMPRVFAVTHIVDEQGNNVTFASKDNFVLGGGVIHSINAVLNANDIYPSHTASANSIPEKEALLDLITQVSAALNISMLELLEDRPGTILSPTSEAFAKLQAELSITPTPQQLYDVLAYHFCPSPDNSVKGLLYFPFTKNKKYNPCKTLLATNKPTAGLPGLLFSNTPTGLTTPQDLTVTYLNGLTGGQGTSNIVLTGITTPLAVTHLVDTVMVPPLGALAPAPAPAPAPVP
;
A
#
# COMPACT_ATOMS: atom_id res chain seq x y z
N MET A 1 -23.83 9.24 -8.51
CA MET A 1 -22.67 9.03 -7.59
C MET A 1 -23.00 8.20 -6.35
N ARG A 2 -24.09 8.43 -5.60
CA ARG A 2 -24.46 7.56 -4.44
C ARG A 2 -24.78 6.10 -4.80
N VAL A 3 -25.29 5.85 -6.02
CA VAL A 3 -25.62 4.48 -6.48
C VAL A 3 -24.35 3.67 -6.78
N LEU A 4 -23.26 4.32 -7.21
CA LEU A 4 -21.99 3.66 -7.56
C LEU A 4 -21.23 3.15 -6.30
N LEU A 5 -21.31 3.89 -5.19
CA LEU A 5 -20.68 3.51 -3.92
C LEU A 5 -21.36 2.27 -3.30
N LEU A 6 -22.68 2.14 -3.48
CA LEU A 6 -23.45 0.97 -3.06
C LEU A 6 -23.20 -0.24 -3.97
N THR A 7 -22.99 -0.06 -5.28
CA THR A 7 -22.63 -1.18 -6.17
C THR A 7 -21.20 -1.65 -5.97
N VAL A 8 -20.21 -0.79 -5.72
CA VAL A 8 -18.84 -1.25 -5.40
C VAL A 8 -18.81 -2.03 -4.08
N LEU A 9 -19.53 -1.57 -3.05
CA LEU A 9 -19.62 -2.29 -1.77
C LEU A 9 -20.46 -3.58 -1.89
N ALA A 10 -21.52 -3.60 -2.71
CA ALA A 10 -22.35 -4.79 -2.93
C ALA A 10 -21.69 -5.83 -3.87
N CYS A 11 -20.92 -5.40 -4.87
CA CYS A 11 -20.21 -6.29 -5.79
C CYS A 11 -19.01 -6.97 -5.12
N VAL A 12 -18.31 -6.28 -4.22
CA VAL A 12 -17.22 -6.88 -3.42
C VAL A 12 -17.75 -7.99 -2.49
N VAL A 13 -19.02 -7.92 -2.06
CA VAL A 13 -19.64 -8.95 -1.19
C VAL A 13 -20.17 -10.17 -1.96
N LEU A 14 -20.47 -10.05 -3.26
CA LEU A 14 -21.20 -11.09 -4.01
C LEU A 14 -20.34 -12.05 -4.85
N LEU A 15 -19.03 -11.80 -5.07
CA LEU A 15 -18.23 -12.59 -6.04
C LEU A 15 -16.86 -13.12 -5.54
N GLY A 16 -16.53 -12.99 -4.26
CA GLY A 16 -15.20 -13.40 -3.75
C GLY A 16 -15.11 -14.84 -3.23
N SER A 17 -14.56 -15.77 -4.03
CA SER A 17 -13.95 -17.00 -3.49
C SER A 17 -12.62 -16.64 -2.84
N ALA A 18 -12.62 -16.38 -1.53
CA ALA A 18 -11.43 -16.02 -0.79
C ALA A 18 -10.39 -17.16 -0.79
N SER A 19 -9.32 -17.00 -1.57
CA SER A 19 -8.10 -17.79 -1.38
C SER A 19 -7.38 -17.23 -0.16
N ALA A 20 -7.38 -17.99 0.94
CA ALA A 20 -6.63 -17.67 2.14
C ALA A 20 -5.12 -17.62 1.80
N LEU A 21 -4.61 -16.44 1.46
CA LEU A 21 -3.18 -16.21 1.34
C LEU A 21 -2.57 -16.30 2.74
N GLY A 22 -1.97 -17.46 3.02
CA GLY A 22 -1.00 -17.74 4.08
C GLY A 22 -1.08 -16.88 5.34
N LEU A 23 -2.00 -17.24 6.25
CA LEU A 23 -2.04 -16.72 7.62
C LEU A 23 -0.99 -17.38 8.55
N ASP A 24 -0.19 -18.32 8.04
CA ASP A 24 0.45 -19.35 8.86
C ASP A 24 1.84 -19.03 9.43
N ASP A 25 2.47 -17.89 9.13
CA ASP A 25 3.82 -17.60 9.64
C ASP A 25 3.90 -16.29 10.45
N ILE A 26 3.12 -16.21 11.53
CA ILE A 26 3.27 -15.16 12.55
C ILE A 26 4.22 -15.65 13.64
N LYS A 27 5.52 -15.53 13.43
CA LYS A 27 6.45 -15.51 14.55
C LYS A 27 6.20 -14.24 15.36
N ARG A 28 5.90 -14.38 16.66
CA ARG A 28 5.85 -13.26 17.62
C ARG A 28 7.06 -12.33 17.37
N PRO A 29 6.89 -10.99 17.35
CA PRO A 29 8.00 -10.07 17.18
C PRO A 29 9.12 -10.42 18.17
N SER A 30 10.35 -10.54 17.66
CA SER A 30 11.50 -11.10 18.39
C SER A 30 12.09 -10.17 19.45
N LYS A 31 11.57 -8.95 19.60
CA LYS A 31 11.93 -8.05 20.70
C LYS A 31 10.67 -7.54 21.40
N GLN A 32 10.55 -7.95 22.65
CA GLN A 32 9.63 -7.37 23.62
C GLN A 32 9.97 -5.88 23.76
N ASP A 33 8.96 -5.03 23.69
CA ASP A 33 9.09 -3.59 23.86
C ASP A 33 9.95 -3.28 25.11
N SER A 34 11.03 -2.52 24.91
CA SER A 34 12.02 -2.31 25.98
C SER A 34 11.50 -1.38 27.08
N LYS A 35 10.44 -0.63 26.80
CA LYS A 35 9.77 0.22 27.78
C LYS A 35 8.65 -0.56 28.48
N PRO A 36 8.61 -0.54 29.82
CA PRO A 36 7.46 -1.04 30.53
C PRO A 36 6.22 -0.20 30.21
N HIS A 37 5.08 -0.86 30.18
CA HIS A 37 3.78 -0.24 29.96
C HIS A 37 2.78 -0.76 30.98
N VAL A 38 1.64 -0.11 31.08
CA VAL A 38 0.55 -0.53 31.96
C VAL A 38 -0.59 -1.11 31.12
N TYR A 39 -1.24 -2.16 31.63
CA TYR A 39 -2.39 -2.80 31.01
C TYR A 39 -3.29 -3.41 32.10
N PRO A 40 -4.56 -3.76 31.82
CA PRO A 40 -5.46 -4.37 32.83
C PRO A 40 -4.90 -5.66 33.48
N LYS A 41 -4.99 -5.79 34.81
CA LYS A 41 -4.27 -6.72 35.70
C LYS A 41 -4.53 -8.22 35.48
N ASP A 42 -5.54 -8.58 34.71
CA ASP A 42 -5.83 -9.98 34.37
C ASP A 42 -6.02 -10.20 32.86
N GLY A 43 -5.43 -9.33 32.02
CA GLY A 43 -5.75 -9.37 30.58
C GLY A 43 -7.24 -9.17 30.33
N CYS A 44 -7.89 -8.38 31.19
CA CYS A 44 -9.34 -8.27 31.40
C CYS A 44 -9.93 -9.53 32.10
N SER A 45 -9.98 -9.54 33.44
CA SER A 45 -10.84 -10.45 34.24
C SER A 45 -12.34 -10.17 34.03
N ALA A 46 -12.65 -9.06 33.33
CA ALA A 46 -13.92 -8.72 32.73
C ALA A 46 -13.82 -8.70 31.18
N CYS A 47 -12.98 -9.54 30.58
CA CYS A 47 -12.91 -9.69 29.12
C CYS A 47 -14.32 -9.90 28.61
N SER A 48 -14.75 -9.02 27.72
CA SER A 48 -16.01 -9.22 27.05
C SER A 48 -16.01 -10.62 26.42
N ALA A 49 -17.08 -11.38 26.64
CA ALA A 49 -17.29 -12.62 25.90
C ALA A 49 -17.48 -12.34 24.39
N THR A 50 -17.72 -11.08 24.03
CA THR A 50 -17.81 -10.59 22.66
C THR A 50 -16.44 -10.68 21.98
N THR A 51 -16.39 -11.41 20.88
CA THR A 51 -15.21 -11.50 20.01
C THR A 51 -14.98 -10.17 19.29
N ALA A 52 -13.80 -9.98 18.70
CA ALA A 52 -13.55 -8.80 17.87
C ALA A 52 -14.56 -8.71 16.73
N TRP A 53 -14.84 -9.84 16.07
CA TRP A 53 -15.81 -9.90 14.99
C TRP A 53 -17.24 -9.60 15.43
N ASP A 54 -17.69 -10.13 16.58
CA ASP A 54 -19.04 -9.86 17.08
C ASP A 54 -19.24 -8.37 17.35
N TYR A 55 -18.25 -7.71 17.96
CA TYR A 55 -18.30 -6.26 18.16
C TYR A 55 -18.37 -5.50 16.83
N ILE A 56 -17.49 -5.82 15.89
CA ILE A 56 -17.41 -5.14 14.58
C ILE A 56 -18.70 -5.31 13.79
N SER A 57 -19.22 -6.54 13.70
CA SER A 57 -20.41 -6.87 12.92
C SER A 57 -21.71 -6.36 13.53
N SER A 58 -21.76 -6.13 14.85
CA SER A 58 -22.92 -5.57 15.55
C SER A 58 -22.90 -4.04 15.66
N THR A 59 -21.78 -3.39 15.38
CA THR A 59 -21.64 -1.93 15.50
C THR A 59 -22.03 -1.22 14.19
N PRO A 60 -23.15 -0.46 14.14
CA PRO A 60 -23.65 0.11 12.89
C PRO A 60 -22.67 1.05 12.17
N SER A 61 -21.88 1.82 12.93
CA SER A 61 -20.87 2.76 12.40
C SER A 61 -19.64 2.08 11.79
N LEU A 62 -19.51 0.75 11.92
CA LEU A 62 -18.42 -0.07 11.39
C LEU A 62 -18.90 -1.03 10.30
N SER A 63 -20.15 -0.93 9.83
CA SER A 63 -20.71 -1.85 8.84
C SER A 63 -19.95 -1.87 7.51
N ALA A 64 -19.39 -0.74 7.07
CA ALA A 64 -18.56 -0.67 5.87
C ALA A 64 -17.26 -1.48 6.04
N VAL A 65 -16.52 -1.28 7.13
CA VAL A 65 -15.28 -2.02 7.39
C VAL A 65 -15.56 -3.50 7.70
N ALA A 66 -16.70 -3.82 8.32
CA ALA A 66 -17.14 -5.20 8.52
C ALA A 66 -17.33 -5.92 7.17
N GLY A 67 -17.93 -5.24 6.19
CA GLY A 67 -18.05 -5.73 4.82
C GLY A 67 -16.69 -6.02 4.18
N LEU A 68 -15.73 -5.10 4.32
CA LEU A 68 -14.37 -5.27 3.79
C LEU A 68 -13.63 -6.45 4.45
N ILE A 69 -13.69 -6.55 5.79
CA ILE A 69 -13.09 -7.65 6.56
C ILE A 69 -13.65 -9.00 6.11
N LYS A 70 -14.95 -9.08 5.88
CA LYS A 70 -15.61 -10.30 5.39
C LYS A 70 -15.20 -10.64 3.96
N ALA A 71 -15.08 -9.64 3.08
CA ALA A 71 -14.69 -9.84 1.68
C ALA A 71 -13.27 -10.42 1.55
N ILE A 72 -12.36 -10.06 2.45
CA ILE A 72 -11.00 -10.62 2.49
C ILE A 72 -10.87 -11.87 3.38
N GLY A 73 -11.98 -12.36 3.96
CA GLY A 73 -12.02 -13.57 4.80
C GLY A 73 -11.31 -13.44 6.16
N LEU A 74 -11.13 -12.21 6.66
CA LEU A 74 -10.45 -11.94 7.93
C LEU A 74 -11.41 -12.04 9.14
N ASP A 75 -12.72 -12.08 8.90
CA ASP A 75 -13.78 -12.27 9.90
C ASP A 75 -13.55 -13.54 10.74
N LYS A 76 -13.21 -14.66 10.10
CA LYS A 76 -12.94 -15.93 10.78
C LYS A 76 -11.78 -15.82 11.79
N ALA A 77 -10.75 -15.07 11.46
CA ALA A 77 -9.61 -14.85 12.36
C ALA A 77 -9.98 -13.98 13.58
N LEU A 78 -11.03 -13.17 13.46
CA LEU A 78 -11.52 -12.26 14.51
C LEU A 78 -12.64 -12.85 15.37
N MET A 79 -13.11 -14.06 15.04
CA MET A 79 -14.05 -14.83 15.87
C MET A 79 -13.38 -15.52 17.07
N GLY A 80 -12.05 -15.61 17.08
CA GLY A 80 -11.28 -16.14 18.21
C GLY A 80 -10.85 -15.06 19.21
N PRO A 81 -10.14 -15.45 20.28
CA PRO A 81 -9.45 -14.51 21.14
C PRO A 81 -8.48 -13.65 20.33
N PHE A 82 -8.64 -12.34 20.41
CA PHE A 82 -7.81 -11.36 19.72
C PHE A 82 -6.92 -10.63 20.73
N THR A 83 -5.65 -10.43 20.36
CA THR A 83 -4.69 -9.62 21.12
C THR A 83 -4.13 -8.54 20.20
N GLY A 84 -3.90 -7.34 20.74
CA GLY A 84 -3.46 -6.19 19.95
C GLY A 84 -4.49 -5.07 19.96
N THR A 85 -4.39 -4.17 18.98
CA THR A 85 -5.35 -3.09 18.80
C THR A 85 -5.81 -3.01 17.35
N LEU A 86 -7.13 -2.89 17.14
CA LEU A 86 -7.71 -2.56 15.85
C LEU A 86 -8.13 -1.10 15.87
N ALA A 87 -7.53 -0.29 15.01
CA ALA A 87 -7.99 1.07 14.78
C ALA A 87 -8.87 1.06 13.53
N LEU A 88 -10.19 0.99 13.67
CA LEU A 88 -11.11 0.74 12.56
C LEU A 88 -11.82 2.02 12.10
N PRO A 89 -11.76 2.36 10.80
CA PRO A 89 -12.42 3.55 10.28
C PRO A 89 -13.94 3.43 10.36
N THR A 90 -14.62 4.54 10.67
CA THR A 90 -16.07 4.66 10.57
C THR A 90 -16.55 4.55 9.12
N ASN A 91 -17.85 4.34 8.92
CA ASN A 91 -18.46 4.31 7.59
C ASN A 91 -18.16 5.59 6.79
N GLU A 92 -18.20 6.75 7.44
CA GLU A 92 -17.90 8.05 6.84
C GLU A 92 -16.43 8.12 6.40
N ALA A 93 -15.51 7.64 7.23
CA ALA A 93 -14.09 7.58 6.93
C ALA A 93 -13.80 6.64 5.74
N VAL A 94 -14.42 5.46 5.71
CA VAL A 94 -14.31 4.52 4.59
C VAL A 94 -14.85 5.15 3.31
N ALA A 95 -16.02 5.78 3.36
CA ALA A 95 -16.61 6.44 2.19
C ALA A 95 -15.72 7.57 1.64
N ALA A 96 -15.12 8.38 2.53
CA ALA A 96 -14.20 9.45 2.15
C ALA A 96 -12.92 8.90 1.51
N TYR A 97 -12.41 7.77 1.99
CA TYR A 97 -11.24 7.10 1.39
C TYR A 97 -11.57 6.49 0.03
N VAL A 98 -12.69 5.78 -0.09
CA VAL A 98 -13.14 5.17 -1.35
C VAL A 98 -13.41 6.22 -2.42
N ALA A 99 -13.87 7.42 -2.07
CA ALA A 99 -14.06 8.51 -3.03
C ALA A 99 -12.74 8.97 -3.71
N GLN A 100 -11.59 8.64 -3.13
CA GLN A 100 -10.26 8.91 -3.68
C GLN A 100 -9.79 7.81 -4.64
N ILE A 101 -10.40 6.62 -4.58
CA ILE A 101 -10.15 5.53 -5.52
C ILE A 101 -10.80 5.90 -6.85
N LYS A 102 -9.97 5.97 -7.89
CA LYS A 102 -10.40 6.31 -9.26
C LYS A 102 -10.53 5.09 -10.16
N ALA A 103 -9.81 4.03 -9.83
CA ALA A 103 -9.79 2.78 -10.57
C ALA A 103 -11.16 2.06 -10.57
N ASP A 104 -11.56 1.50 -11.71
CA ASP A 104 -12.57 0.45 -11.74
C ASP A 104 -11.98 -0.88 -11.24
N THR A 105 -12.23 -1.18 -9.98
CA THR A 105 -11.70 -2.38 -9.33
C THR A 105 -12.58 -3.61 -9.52
N ALA A 106 -13.80 -3.45 -10.04
CA ALA A 106 -14.77 -4.55 -10.16
C ALA A 106 -14.28 -5.72 -11.05
N PRO A 107 -13.54 -5.48 -12.16
CA PRO A 107 -13.00 -6.57 -12.98
C PRO A 107 -11.87 -7.36 -12.31
N TYR A 108 -11.28 -6.84 -11.22
CA TYR A 108 -10.04 -7.36 -10.62
C TYR A 108 -10.16 -7.57 -9.10
N PRO A 109 -11.15 -8.35 -8.63
CA PRO A 109 -11.43 -8.50 -7.21
C PRO A 109 -10.24 -9.05 -6.43
N ASP A 110 -9.47 -9.98 -6.99
CA ASP A 110 -8.31 -10.58 -6.30
C ASP A 110 -7.18 -9.55 -6.06
N VAL A 111 -6.91 -8.70 -7.05
CA VAL A 111 -5.92 -7.62 -6.95
C VAL A 111 -6.36 -6.58 -5.94
N PHE A 112 -7.61 -6.14 -6.04
CA PHE A 112 -8.16 -5.18 -5.11
C PHE A 112 -8.23 -5.71 -3.68
N ASN A 113 -8.59 -6.99 -3.49
CA ASN A 113 -8.58 -7.63 -2.18
C ASN A 113 -7.17 -7.72 -1.59
N ASN A 114 -6.13 -7.88 -2.41
CA ASN A 114 -4.75 -7.79 -1.93
C ASN A 114 -4.42 -6.39 -1.41
N PHE A 115 -4.80 -5.34 -2.14
CA PHE A 115 -4.67 -3.95 -1.67
C PHE A 115 -5.40 -3.73 -0.34
N LEU A 116 -6.67 -4.14 -0.26
CA LEU A 116 -7.47 -4.04 0.97
C LEU A 116 -6.85 -4.81 2.13
N THR A 117 -6.28 -5.99 1.87
CA THR A 117 -5.60 -6.79 2.89
C THR A 117 -4.39 -6.06 3.47
N LYS A 118 -3.58 -5.40 2.63
CA LYS A 118 -2.45 -4.60 3.09
C LYS A 118 -2.92 -3.40 3.91
N LEU A 119 -3.90 -2.66 3.39
CA LEU A 119 -4.49 -1.51 4.06
C LEU A 119 -5.05 -1.90 5.43
N LEU A 120 -5.85 -2.97 5.50
CA LEU A 120 -6.41 -3.45 6.77
C LEU A 120 -5.33 -3.96 7.72
N ASN A 121 -4.30 -4.67 7.24
CA ASN A 121 -3.19 -5.08 8.10
C ASN A 121 -2.44 -3.88 8.72
N TYR A 122 -2.43 -2.71 8.08
CA TYR A 122 -1.86 -1.50 8.67
C TYR A 122 -2.69 -0.98 9.85
N HIS A 123 -3.99 -1.22 9.86
CA HIS A 123 -4.90 -0.88 10.96
C HIS A 123 -4.83 -1.87 12.15
N PHE A 124 -4.10 -2.98 11.99
CA PHE A 124 -3.86 -3.97 13.04
C PHE A 124 -2.56 -3.64 13.78
N ILE A 125 -2.66 -3.10 14.97
CA ILE A 125 -1.51 -2.78 15.82
C ILE A 125 -1.18 -4.00 16.68
N LEU A 126 0.09 -4.42 16.68
CA LEU A 126 0.54 -5.68 17.29
C LEU A 126 0.48 -5.66 18.82
N ARG A 127 0.35 -4.47 19.43
CA ARG A 127 0.29 -4.27 20.87
C ARG A 127 -1.09 -3.75 21.27
N SER A 128 -1.62 -4.29 22.37
CA SER A 128 -2.83 -3.75 23.01
C SER A 128 -2.51 -2.36 23.57
N ALA A 129 -3.15 -1.35 23.00
CA ALA A 129 -2.91 0.06 23.24
C ALA A 129 -4.23 0.76 23.59
N PRO A 130 -4.59 0.86 24.88
CA PRO A 130 -5.74 1.65 25.30
C PRO A 130 -5.50 3.15 25.03
N ALA A 131 -6.56 3.96 25.07
CA ALA A 131 -6.52 5.41 24.89
C ALA A 131 -5.96 6.17 26.10
N TRP A 132 -5.27 5.46 26.99
CA TRP A 132 -4.54 6.01 28.12
C TRP A 132 -3.14 5.41 28.12
N GLN A 133 -2.12 6.24 27.88
CA GLN A 133 -0.72 5.82 27.75
C GLN A 133 0.18 6.57 28.72
N LEU A 134 1.40 6.06 28.94
CA LEU A 134 2.39 6.70 29.82
C LEU A 134 3.09 7.88 29.14
N ASP A 135 3.25 7.78 27.83
CA ASP A 135 3.89 8.75 26.96
C ASP A 135 3.31 8.62 25.54
N THR A 136 3.65 9.56 24.67
CA THR A 136 3.46 9.38 23.23
C THR A 136 4.27 8.16 22.79
N VAL A 137 3.61 7.21 22.13
CA VAL A 137 4.20 5.90 21.83
C VAL A 137 4.01 5.54 20.37
N THR A 138 5.10 5.13 19.73
CA THR A 138 5.09 4.57 18.37
C THR A 138 4.96 3.05 18.45
N LEU A 139 3.96 2.51 17.77
CA LEU A 139 3.58 1.11 17.84
C LEU A 139 3.65 0.46 16.46
N SER A 140 4.18 -0.76 16.41
CA SER A 140 4.24 -1.54 15.18
C SER A 140 2.87 -2.10 14.79
N THR A 141 2.56 -2.01 13.50
CA THR A 141 1.40 -2.61 12.85
C THR A 141 1.73 -4.01 12.33
N ARG A 142 0.70 -4.75 11.92
CA ARG A 142 0.81 -6.07 11.32
C ARG A 142 1.31 -5.99 9.89
N TYR A 143 1.02 -4.89 9.20
CA TYR A 143 1.55 -4.64 7.87
C TYR A 143 3.07 -4.42 7.94
N ARG A 144 3.80 -5.19 7.11
CA ARG A 144 5.26 -5.16 7.04
C ARG A 144 5.67 -4.72 5.66
N ASN A 145 6.71 -3.89 5.63
CA ASN A 145 7.36 -3.57 4.38
C ASN A 145 8.11 -4.82 3.90
N PRO A 146 7.77 -5.37 2.71
CA PRO A 146 8.38 -6.61 2.22
C PRO A 146 9.87 -6.44 1.89
N TRP A 147 10.36 -5.21 1.78
CA TRP A 147 11.74 -4.89 1.36
C TRP A 147 12.68 -4.60 2.53
N THR A 148 12.20 -3.91 3.57
CA THR A 148 13.01 -3.63 4.76
C THR A 148 12.81 -4.66 5.88
N ALA A 149 11.86 -5.58 5.71
CA ALA A 149 11.42 -6.58 6.70
C ALA A 149 10.90 -5.99 8.04
N GLY A 150 10.88 -4.67 8.16
CA GLY A 150 10.36 -3.93 9.31
C GLY A 150 8.84 -3.80 9.27
N PRO A 151 8.15 -3.83 10.42
CA PRO A 151 6.74 -3.47 10.48
C PRO A 151 6.57 -1.97 10.28
N HIS A 152 5.49 -1.59 9.61
CA HIS A 152 5.04 -0.21 9.60
C HIS A 152 4.58 0.20 11.00
N THR A 153 4.52 1.49 11.28
CA THR A 153 4.23 2.02 12.60
C THR A 153 3.12 3.06 12.59
N VAL A 154 2.53 3.30 13.76
CA VAL A 154 1.60 4.41 14.03
C VAL A 154 1.97 5.02 15.37
N THR A 155 1.72 6.31 15.56
CA THR A 155 2.06 7.00 16.81
C THR A 155 0.81 7.43 17.56
N PHE A 156 0.65 6.95 18.79
CA PHE A 156 -0.42 7.35 19.70
C PHE A 156 0.05 8.57 20.47
N VAL A 157 -0.55 9.73 20.20
CA VAL A 157 -0.14 11.01 20.80
C VAL A 157 -0.96 11.28 22.05
N VAL A 158 -0.29 11.50 23.18
CA VAL A 158 -0.94 11.84 24.44
C VAL A 158 -1.06 13.34 24.64
N ASP A 159 -2.04 13.75 25.42
CA ASP A 159 -2.12 15.10 26.00
C ASP A 159 -1.58 15.08 27.43
N PRO A 160 -0.39 15.65 27.69
CA PRO A 160 0.20 15.70 29.02
C PRO A 160 -0.62 16.50 30.04
N SER A 161 -1.50 17.40 29.59
CA SER A 161 -2.35 18.22 30.46
C SER A 161 -3.50 17.42 31.07
N VAL A 162 -3.92 16.34 30.40
CA VAL A 162 -5.02 15.46 30.84
C VAL A 162 -4.45 14.17 31.40
N SER A 163 -4.08 14.20 32.69
CA SER A 163 -3.58 13.03 33.42
C SER A 163 -4.60 12.48 34.41
N LYS A 164 -4.65 11.16 34.55
CA LYS A 164 -5.37 10.49 35.64
C LYS A 164 -4.47 9.42 36.28
N ARG A 165 -4.82 9.02 37.50
CA ARG A 165 -4.19 7.84 38.10
C ARG A 165 -4.58 6.61 37.29
N ALA A 166 -3.63 5.73 36.97
CA ALA A 166 -3.99 4.48 36.31
C ALA A 166 -5.03 3.74 37.17
N PRO A 167 -6.04 3.10 36.54
CA PRO A 167 -7.04 2.32 37.26
C PRO A 167 -6.38 1.29 38.20
N GLY A 168 -6.99 1.07 39.37
CA GLY A 168 -6.40 0.21 40.41
C GLY A 168 -6.28 -1.26 40.00
N ASP A 169 -7.05 -1.66 39.01
CA ASP A 169 -7.06 -2.97 38.36
C ASP A 169 -6.08 -3.03 37.18
N TRP A 170 -5.20 -2.06 36.95
CA TRP A 170 -4.12 -2.20 35.97
C TRP A 170 -2.90 -2.88 36.61
N GLN A 171 -1.97 -3.38 35.79
CA GLN A 171 -0.65 -3.84 36.21
C GLN A 171 0.44 -3.40 35.24
N TRP A 172 1.68 -3.43 35.71
CA TRP A 172 2.85 -3.24 34.86
C TRP A 172 3.10 -4.47 33.99
N SER A 173 3.58 -4.25 32.77
CA SER A 173 3.94 -5.34 31.87
C SER A 173 5.24 -6.05 32.20
N ARG A 174 6.03 -5.48 33.09
CA ARG A 174 7.23 -6.11 33.64
C ARG A 174 6.96 -6.56 35.06
N LYS A 175 7.17 -7.87 35.31
CA LYS A 175 7.09 -8.48 36.64
C LYS A 175 7.91 -7.73 37.68
N SER A 176 9.10 -7.25 37.31
CA SER A 176 9.99 -6.47 38.18
C SER A 176 9.40 -5.16 38.68
N MET A 177 8.31 -4.68 38.06
CA MET A 177 7.65 -3.43 38.45
C MET A 177 6.29 -3.64 39.10
N HIS A 178 5.82 -4.87 39.31
CA HIS A 178 4.51 -5.13 39.92
C HIS A 178 4.35 -4.51 41.32
N ASN A 179 5.44 -4.34 42.06
CA ASN A 179 5.43 -3.71 43.40
C ASN A 179 5.58 -2.18 43.35
N ARG A 180 5.77 -1.58 42.18
CA ARG A 180 5.89 -0.12 42.04
C ARG A 180 4.49 0.50 42.01
N PRO A 181 4.29 1.69 42.63
CA PRO A 181 3.03 2.38 42.54
C PRO A 181 2.69 2.68 41.08
N MET A 182 1.39 2.67 40.78
CA MET A 182 0.93 2.95 39.43
C MET A 182 1.26 4.38 39.01
N PRO A 183 1.79 4.56 37.78
CA PRO A 183 2.10 5.88 37.26
C PRO A 183 0.80 6.63 36.92
N ARG A 184 0.95 7.92 36.66
CA ARG A 184 -0.09 8.66 35.94
C ARG A 184 -0.12 8.20 34.49
N VAL A 185 -1.32 8.13 33.94
CA VAL A 185 -1.57 7.88 32.51
C VAL A 185 -2.19 9.13 31.91
N PHE A 186 -1.91 9.35 30.64
CA PHE A 186 -2.34 10.51 29.85
C PHE A 186 -3.32 10.08 28.78
N ALA A 187 -4.32 10.91 28.53
CA ALA A 187 -5.30 10.64 27.49
C ALA A 187 -4.64 10.70 26.11
N VAL A 188 -4.84 9.67 25.29
CA VAL A 188 -4.47 9.71 23.86
C VAL A 188 -5.47 10.59 23.14
N THR A 189 -4.99 11.60 22.41
CA THR A 189 -5.83 12.55 21.67
C THR A 189 -6.13 12.06 20.26
N HIS A 190 -5.09 11.60 19.55
CA HIS A 190 -5.16 11.15 18.17
C HIS A 190 -4.06 10.12 17.88
N ILE A 191 -4.18 9.47 16.72
CA ILE A 191 -3.16 8.62 16.12
C ILE A 191 -2.53 9.39 14.97
N VAL A 192 -1.21 9.35 14.84
CA VAL A 192 -0.48 9.84 13.68
C VAL A 192 -0.05 8.64 12.84
N ASP A 193 -0.47 8.60 11.58
CA ASP A 193 -0.02 7.57 10.63
C ASP A 193 1.35 7.94 10.01
N GLU A 194 1.89 7.09 9.14
CA GLU A 194 3.21 7.33 8.52
C GLU A 194 3.21 8.42 7.47
N GLN A 195 2.04 8.79 6.95
CA GLN A 195 1.87 9.93 6.06
C GLN A 195 1.72 11.25 6.84
N GLY A 196 1.77 11.21 8.18
CA GLY A 196 1.68 12.39 9.04
C GLY A 196 0.25 12.87 9.30
N ASN A 197 -0.77 12.08 8.96
CA ASN A 197 -2.16 12.46 9.19
C ASN A 197 -2.53 12.30 10.67
N ASN A 198 -3.15 13.34 11.23
CA ASN A 198 -3.70 13.30 12.59
C ASN A 198 -5.12 12.72 12.59
N VAL A 199 -5.24 11.45 12.98
CA VAL A 199 -6.50 10.71 12.98
C VAL A 199 -7.11 10.67 14.37
N THR A 200 -8.31 11.27 14.50
CA THR A 200 -9.05 11.32 15.77
C THR A 200 -9.93 10.09 15.97
N PHE A 201 -10.29 9.84 17.22
CA PHE A 201 -11.14 8.72 17.61
C PHE A 201 -12.63 9.11 17.55
N ALA A 202 -13.44 8.24 16.98
CA ALA A 202 -14.91 8.24 17.12
C ALA A 202 -15.34 7.53 18.41
N SER A 203 -14.66 6.43 18.76
CA SER A 203 -14.87 5.65 19.98
C SER A 203 -13.55 5.04 20.45
N LYS A 204 -13.35 4.95 21.76
CA LYS A 204 -12.10 4.52 22.40
C LYS A 204 -12.34 3.32 23.31
N ASP A 205 -11.32 2.49 23.47
CA ASP A 205 -11.23 1.49 24.54
C ASP A 205 -12.33 0.41 24.53
N ASN A 206 -12.71 -0.10 23.35
CA ASN A 206 -13.64 -1.22 23.26
C ASN A 206 -12.88 -2.54 23.41
N PHE A 207 -12.82 -3.07 24.63
CA PHE A 207 -12.13 -4.32 24.93
C PHE A 207 -12.93 -5.54 24.46
N VAL A 208 -12.23 -6.50 23.84
CA VAL A 208 -12.82 -7.72 23.27
C VAL A 208 -12.15 -8.97 23.82
N LEU A 209 -12.76 -10.13 23.56
CA LEU A 209 -12.25 -11.43 23.96
C LEU A 209 -10.77 -11.59 23.60
N GLY A 210 -9.94 -11.97 24.58
CA GLY A 210 -8.49 -12.13 24.43
C GLY A 210 -7.67 -10.92 24.85
N GLY A 211 -8.29 -9.82 25.28
CA GLY A 211 -7.61 -8.63 25.81
C GLY A 211 -7.15 -7.65 24.71
N GLY A 212 -7.63 -7.84 23.48
CA GLY A 212 -7.49 -6.87 22.41
C GLY A 212 -8.39 -5.64 22.62
N VAL A 213 -8.05 -4.55 21.93
CA VAL A 213 -8.78 -3.28 22.00
C VAL A 213 -9.20 -2.84 20.61
N ILE A 214 -10.44 -2.38 20.47
CA ILE A 214 -10.93 -1.76 19.24
C ILE A 214 -11.16 -0.27 19.50
N HIS A 215 -10.58 0.54 18.63
CA HIS A 215 -10.83 1.98 18.53
C HIS A 215 -11.54 2.24 17.21
N SER A 216 -12.63 2.99 17.24
CA SER A 216 -13.23 3.52 16.00
C SER A 216 -12.59 4.87 15.70
N ILE A 217 -12.19 5.11 14.45
CA ILE A 217 -11.44 6.30 14.05
C ILE A 217 -12.12 7.04 12.90
N ASN A 218 -11.95 8.36 12.85
CA ASN A 218 -12.63 9.26 11.91
C ASN A 218 -11.96 9.38 10.54
N ALA A 219 -10.87 8.65 10.30
CA ALA A 219 -10.19 8.57 9.02
C ALA A 219 -9.55 7.19 8.83
N VAL A 220 -9.26 6.81 7.59
CA VAL A 220 -8.45 5.63 7.26
C VAL A 220 -6.98 5.97 7.53
N LEU A 221 -6.26 5.08 8.23
CA LEU A 221 -4.82 5.21 8.45
C LEU A 221 -4.05 4.83 7.18
N ASN A 222 -3.06 5.64 6.81
CA ASN A 222 -2.28 5.42 5.59
C ASN A 222 -0.80 5.13 5.90
N ALA A 223 -0.32 3.99 5.39
CA ALA A 223 1.10 3.66 5.40
C ALA A 223 1.84 4.49 4.33
N ASN A 224 3.13 4.72 4.50
CA ASN A 224 3.90 5.52 3.53
C ASN A 224 4.05 4.88 2.12
N ASP A 225 3.60 3.65 1.94
CA ASP A 225 3.64 2.87 0.72
C ASP A 225 2.25 2.35 0.28
N ILE A 226 1.15 2.82 0.86
CA ILE A 226 -0.22 2.48 0.43
C ILE A 226 -1.00 3.76 0.14
N TYR A 227 -1.52 3.88 -1.08
CA TYR A 227 -2.25 5.06 -1.54
C TYR A 227 -3.54 4.67 -2.28
N PRO A 228 -4.61 5.47 -2.20
CA PRO A 228 -5.87 5.18 -2.89
C PRO A 228 -5.81 5.41 -4.41
N SER A 229 -4.82 6.15 -4.92
CA SER A 229 -4.69 6.48 -6.34
C SER A 229 -3.25 6.86 -6.70
N HIS A 230 -2.93 6.91 -8.00
CA HIS A 230 -1.62 7.37 -8.45
C HIS A 230 -1.42 8.85 -8.13
N THR A 231 -2.46 9.67 -8.26
CA THR A 231 -2.45 11.09 -7.87
C THR A 231 -2.13 11.26 -6.38
N ALA A 232 -2.78 10.49 -5.50
CA ALA A 232 -2.50 10.56 -4.06
C ALA A 232 -1.05 10.16 -3.75
N SER A 233 -0.52 9.15 -4.45
CA SER A 233 0.88 8.75 -4.30
C SER A 233 1.87 9.83 -4.77
N ALA A 234 1.56 10.54 -5.86
CA ALA A 234 2.42 11.60 -6.39
C ALA A 234 2.44 12.83 -5.48
N ASN A 235 1.29 13.20 -4.92
CA ASN A 235 1.20 14.32 -3.98
C ASN A 235 1.98 14.07 -2.67
N SER A 236 2.20 12.80 -2.32
CA SER A 236 2.88 12.42 -1.07
C SER A 236 4.36 12.09 -1.27
N ILE A 237 4.79 11.86 -2.52
CA ILE A 237 6.14 11.43 -2.88
C ILE A 237 6.69 12.41 -3.92
N PRO A 238 7.45 13.45 -3.50
CA PRO A 238 7.93 14.52 -4.38
C PRO A 238 8.70 14.01 -5.61
N GLU A 239 9.41 12.89 -5.47
CA GLU A 239 10.19 12.29 -6.54
C GLU A 239 9.32 11.75 -7.70
N LYS A 240 7.99 11.68 -7.55
CA LYS A 240 7.04 11.25 -8.60
C LYS A 240 6.37 12.41 -9.33
N GLU A 241 6.58 13.65 -8.90
CA GLU A 241 5.90 14.83 -9.47
C GLU A 241 6.13 14.94 -10.99
N ALA A 242 7.38 14.81 -11.43
CA ALA A 242 7.74 14.90 -12.85
C ALA A 242 7.06 13.83 -13.72
N LEU A 243 6.78 12.64 -13.17
CA LEU A 243 6.06 11.60 -13.90
C LEU A 243 4.60 12.01 -14.13
N LEU A 244 3.95 12.59 -13.11
CA LEU A 244 2.55 12.99 -13.22
C LEU A 244 2.39 14.15 -14.22
N ASP A 245 3.32 15.09 -14.23
CA ASP A 245 3.37 16.17 -15.21
C ASP A 245 3.52 15.64 -16.64
N LEU A 246 4.43 14.67 -16.82
CA LEU A 246 4.61 14.02 -18.12
C LEU A 246 3.35 13.27 -18.58
N ILE A 247 2.71 12.53 -17.68
CA ILE A 247 1.45 11.82 -17.95
C ILE A 247 0.38 12.82 -18.40
N THR A 248 0.24 13.94 -17.69
CA THR A 248 -0.72 15.00 -18.03
C THR A 248 -0.42 15.61 -19.40
N GLN A 249 0.84 15.93 -19.68
CA GLN A 249 1.27 16.49 -20.95
C GLN A 249 0.99 15.55 -22.13
N VAL A 250 1.36 14.28 -22.01
CA VAL A 250 1.14 13.26 -23.05
C VAL A 250 -0.36 13.01 -23.26
N SER A 251 -1.13 12.95 -22.17
CA SER A 251 -2.58 12.76 -22.21
C SER A 251 -3.26 13.90 -22.97
N ALA A 252 -2.88 15.16 -22.69
CA ALA A 252 -3.41 16.33 -23.38
C ALA A 252 -3.01 16.36 -24.86
N ALA A 253 -1.74 16.08 -25.17
CA ALA A 253 -1.23 16.18 -26.53
C ALA A 253 -1.77 15.08 -27.48
N LEU A 254 -2.05 13.88 -26.96
CA LEU A 254 -2.57 12.76 -27.73
C LEU A 254 -4.09 12.54 -27.58
N ASN A 255 -4.76 13.36 -26.77
CA ASN A 255 -6.17 13.20 -26.43
C ASN A 255 -6.50 11.79 -25.90
N ILE A 256 -5.66 11.29 -24.99
CA ILE A 256 -5.80 10.00 -24.30
C ILE A 256 -5.90 10.21 -22.79
N SER A 257 -6.37 9.21 -22.06
CA SER A 257 -6.42 9.21 -20.60
C SER A 257 -5.38 8.23 -20.03
N MET A 258 -4.09 8.61 -20.07
CA MET A 258 -3.02 7.70 -19.65
C MET A 258 -3.05 7.40 -18.15
N LEU A 259 -3.44 8.38 -17.33
CA LEU A 259 -3.60 8.18 -15.89
C LEU A 259 -4.69 7.14 -15.58
N GLU A 260 -5.85 7.25 -16.23
CA GLU A 260 -6.96 6.29 -16.11
C GLU A 260 -6.52 4.90 -16.58
N LEU A 261 -5.78 4.80 -17.68
CA LEU A 261 -5.22 3.52 -18.14
C LEU A 261 -4.32 2.85 -17.10
N LEU A 262 -3.51 3.63 -16.37
CA LEU A 262 -2.63 3.12 -15.32
C LEU A 262 -3.41 2.75 -14.05
N GLU A 263 -4.48 3.49 -13.73
CA GLU A 263 -5.32 3.23 -12.56
C GLU A 263 -6.24 2.02 -12.77
N ASP A 264 -6.80 1.84 -13.96
CA ASP A 264 -7.78 0.79 -14.29
C ASP A 264 -7.15 -0.55 -14.67
N ARG A 265 -5.83 -0.61 -14.85
CA ARG A 265 -5.16 -1.83 -15.31
C ARG A 265 -4.20 -2.38 -14.27
N PRO A 266 -4.37 -3.64 -13.83
CA PRO A 266 -3.41 -4.25 -12.93
C PRO A 266 -2.02 -4.35 -13.54
N GLY A 267 -1.01 -3.89 -12.82
CA GLY A 267 0.36 -3.95 -13.29
C GLY A 267 1.40 -3.39 -12.34
N THR A 268 2.65 -3.45 -12.79
CA THR A 268 3.80 -2.83 -12.12
C THR A 268 4.25 -1.61 -12.90
N ILE A 269 4.36 -0.47 -12.24
CA ILE A 269 4.88 0.77 -12.81
C ILE A 269 6.31 0.96 -12.31
N LEU A 270 7.23 1.20 -13.23
CA LEU A 270 8.54 1.73 -12.91
C LEU A 270 8.49 3.24 -13.07
N SER A 271 8.39 3.96 -11.97
CA SER A 271 8.27 5.41 -11.99
C SER A 271 9.66 6.03 -11.97
N PRO A 272 10.17 6.62 -13.06
CA PRO A 272 11.41 7.38 -12.98
C PRO A 272 11.26 8.55 -12.00
N THR A 273 12.34 8.87 -11.28
CA THR A 273 12.33 10.04 -10.39
C THR A 273 12.40 11.35 -11.16
N SER A 274 12.04 12.45 -10.51
CA SER A 274 12.22 13.81 -11.05
C SER A 274 13.68 14.08 -11.48
N GLU A 275 14.67 13.59 -10.73
CA GLU A 275 16.09 13.69 -11.10
C GLU A 275 16.44 12.84 -12.32
N ALA A 276 15.84 11.65 -12.45
CA ALA A 276 16.02 10.79 -13.62
C ALA A 276 15.54 11.49 -14.90
N PHE A 277 14.39 12.18 -14.83
CA PHE A 277 13.88 12.98 -15.95
C PHE A 277 14.78 14.16 -16.27
N ALA A 278 15.25 14.91 -15.27
CA ALA A 278 16.14 16.04 -15.49
C ALA A 278 17.45 15.61 -16.18
N LYS A 279 18.01 14.46 -15.79
CA LYS A 279 19.19 13.87 -16.46
C LYS A 279 18.90 13.52 -17.91
N LEU A 280 17.78 12.84 -18.18
CA LEU A 280 17.40 12.48 -19.54
C LEU A 280 17.24 13.74 -20.42
N GLN A 281 16.59 14.80 -19.93
CA GLN A 281 16.42 16.04 -20.68
C GLN A 281 17.75 16.71 -21.03
N ALA A 282 18.74 16.64 -20.14
CA ALA A 282 20.09 17.17 -20.41
C ALA A 282 20.86 16.34 -21.45
N GLU A 283 20.61 15.04 -21.53
CA GLU A 283 21.25 14.12 -22.48
C GLU A 283 20.59 14.14 -23.88
N LEU A 284 19.30 14.44 -23.95
CA LEU A 284 18.56 14.47 -25.20
C LEU A 284 18.94 15.70 -26.04
N SER A 285 19.58 15.45 -27.18
CA SER A 285 19.88 16.50 -28.19
C SER A 285 18.69 16.85 -29.07
N ILE A 286 17.53 16.23 -28.86
CA ILE A 286 16.29 16.45 -29.61
C ILE A 286 15.11 16.61 -28.65
N THR A 287 14.10 17.38 -29.05
CA THR A 287 12.83 17.44 -28.33
C THR A 287 11.97 16.22 -28.73
N PRO A 288 11.62 15.32 -27.80
CA PRO A 288 10.79 14.16 -28.12
C PRO A 288 9.38 14.59 -28.55
N THR A 289 8.78 13.86 -29.50
CA THR A 289 7.37 14.08 -29.86
C THR A 289 6.45 13.50 -28.79
N PRO A 290 5.18 13.95 -28.69
CA PRO A 290 4.21 13.36 -27.76
C PRO A 290 4.05 11.84 -27.90
N GLN A 291 4.14 11.32 -29.13
CA GLN A 291 4.08 9.88 -29.38
C GLN A 291 5.30 9.14 -28.82
N GLN A 292 6.48 9.75 -28.88
CA GLN A 292 7.70 9.16 -28.32
C GLN A 292 7.65 9.15 -26.80
N LEU A 293 7.13 10.22 -26.18
CA LEU A 293 6.90 10.28 -24.74
C LEU A 293 5.87 9.23 -24.29
N TYR A 294 4.83 8.99 -25.07
CA TYR A 294 3.89 7.89 -24.82
C TYR A 294 4.59 6.52 -24.88
N ASP A 295 5.43 6.26 -25.88
CA ASP A 295 6.16 5.00 -25.99
C ASP A 295 7.12 4.81 -24.79
N VAL A 296 7.76 5.89 -24.32
CA VAL A 296 8.56 5.89 -23.07
C VAL A 296 7.68 5.52 -21.88
N LEU A 297 6.53 6.17 -21.66
CA LEU A 297 5.62 5.84 -20.56
C LEU A 297 5.12 4.39 -20.63
N ALA A 298 4.75 3.92 -21.82
CA ALA A 298 4.32 2.54 -22.06
C ALA A 298 5.46 1.52 -21.83
N TYR A 299 6.72 1.92 -21.96
CA TYR A 299 7.87 1.08 -21.65
C TYR A 299 8.11 0.95 -20.13
N HIS A 300 7.63 1.91 -19.33
CA HIS A 300 7.71 1.89 -17.87
C HIS A 300 6.57 1.12 -17.19
N PHE A 301 5.54 0.72 -17.92
CA PHE A 301 4.41 -0.03 -17.39
C PHE A 301 4.48 -1.51 -17.78
N CYS A 302 4.36 -2.38 -16.79
CA CYS A 302 4.31 -3.83 -16.88
C CYS A 302 2.89 -4.32 -16.53
N PRO A 303 1.98 -4.52 -17.50
CA PRO A 303 0.71 -5.16 -17.21
C PRO A 303 0.90 -6.52 -16.53
N SER A 304 0.05 -6.80 -15.54
CA SER A 304 0.08 -8.10 -14.88
C SER A 304 -0.37 -9.20 -15.85
N PRO A 305 0.41 -10.28 -16.03
CA PRO A 305 -0.08 -11.49 -16.67
C PRO A 305 -1.37 -11.97 -15.99
N ASP A 306 -2.37 -12.30 -16.81
CA ASP A 306 -3.69 -12.80 -16.38
C ASP A 306 -4.45 -11.89 -15.40
N ASN A 307 -4.07 -10.61 -15.30
CA ASN A 307 -4.64 -9.64 -14.36
C ASN A 307 -4.67 -10.11 -12.89
N SER A 308 -3.71 -10.96 -12.50
CA SER A 308 -3.67 -11.59 -11.18
C SER A 308 -2.63 -10.98 -10.24
N VAL A 309 -2.82 -11.13 -8.92
CA VAL A 309 -1.84 -10.67 -7.91
C VAL A 309 -0.44 -11.27 -8.12
N LYS A 310 -0.37 -12.48 -8.69
CA LYS A 310 0.90 -13.19 -8.94
C LYS A 310 1.76 -12.50 -9.99
N GLY A 311 1.13 -11.76 -10.90
CA GLY A 311 1.81 -10.98 -11.92
C GLY A 311 2.27 -9.60 -11.44
N LEU A 312 1.86 -9.19 -10.23
CA LEU A 312 2.33 -7.98 -9.60
C LEU A 312 3.65 -8.25 -8.90
N LEU A 313 4.64 -7.40 -9.15
CA LEU A 313 5.98 -7.54 -8.60
C LEU A 313 6.05 -7.02 -7.16
N TYR A 314 5.21 -7.60 -6.28
CA TYR A 314 5.18 -7.36 -4.83
C TYR A 314 6.24 -8.16 -4.08
N PHE A 315 6.73 -9.26 -4.67
CA PHE A 315 7.67 -10.19 -4.05
C PHE A 315 9.13 -9.86 -4.42
N PRO A 316 10.09 -10.14 -3.52
CA PRO A 316 11.50 -9.96 -3.82
C PRO A 316 11.87 -10.77 -5.07
N PHE A 317 12.53 -10.10 -6.02
CA PHE A 317 12.86 -10.68 -7.32
C PHE A 317 13.57 -12.03 -7.16
N THR A 318 12.99 -13.08 -7.75
CA THR A 318 13.65 -14.38 -7.73
C THR A 318 14.85 -14.38 -8.68
N LYS A 319 15.92 -15.13 -8.35
CA LYS A 319 17.10 -15.26 -9.23
C LYS A 319 16.78 -15.90 -10.59
N ASN A 320 15.63 -16.56 -10.72
CA ASN A 320 15.27 -17.27 -11.93
C ASN A 320 14.51 -16.36 -12.89
N LYS A 321 15.20 -15.94 -13.95
CA LYS A 321 14.73 -15.05 -15.02
C LYS A 321 13.45 -15.54 -15.72
N LYS A 322 13.13 -16.84 -15.65
CA LYS A 322 11.88 -17.42 -16.19
C LYS A 322 10.63 -16.94 -15.45
N TYR A 323 10.77 -16.48 -14.20
CA TYR A 323 9.64 -16.10 -13.34
C TYR A 323 9.42 -14.59 -13.20
N ASN A 324 10.28 -13.74 -13.78
CA ASN A 324 10.11 -12.28 -13.76
C ASN A 324 10.03 -11.62 -15.16
N PRO A 325 9.38 -12.20 -16.20
CA PRO A 325 9.28 -11.49 -17.47
C PRO A 325 8.22 -10.40 -17.34
N CYS A 326 8.63 -9.16 -17.10
CA CYS A 326 7.75 -8.03 -17.38
C CYS A 326 7.74 -7.79 -18.88
N LYS A 327 6.62 -8.14 -19.53
CA LYS A 327 6.33 -7.64 -20.87
C LYS A 327 5.71 -6.26 -20.72
N THR A 328 6.38 -5.23 -21.22
CA THR A 328 5.90 -3.85 -21.10
C THR A 328 4.63 -3.63 -21.91
N LEU A 329 3.88 -2.58 -21.59
CA LEU A 329 2.71 -2.16 -22.37
C LEU A 329 3.13 -1.87 -23.82
N LEU A 330 4.30 -1.23 -24.01
CA LEU A 330 4.86 -1.00 -25.33
C LEU A 330 5.08 -2.31 -26.10
N ALA A 331 5.74 -3.31 -25.49
CA ALA A 331 5.98 -4.60 -26.13
C ALA A 331 4.70 -5.41 -26.39
N THR A 332 3.63 -5.11 -25.67
CA THR A 332 2.30 -5.70 -25.89
C THR A 332 1.61 -5.06 -27.08
N ASN A 333 1.68 -3.74 -27.21
CA ASN A 333 1.04 -2.98 -28.28
C ASN A 333 1.81 -3.04 -29.61
N LYS A 334 3.15 -3.08 -29.55
CA LYS A 334 4.06 -3.17 -30.69
C LYS A 334 4.95 -4.41 -30.53
N PRO A 335 4.49 -5.61 -30.93
CA PRO A 335 5.28 -6.82 -30.84
C PRO A 335 6.39 -6.82 -31.91
N THR A 336 7.47 -6.07 -31.68
CA THR A 336 8.66 -6.13 -32.51
C THR A 336 9.54 -7.29 -32.07
N ALA A 337 10.08 -8.04 -33.03
CA ALA A 337 11.08 -9.07 -32.75
C ALA A 337 12.27 -8.42 -32.03
N GLY A 338 12.51 -8.81 -30.77
CA GLY A 338 13.66 -8.33 -30.01
C GLY A 338 13.43 -7.13 -29.09
N LEU A 339 12.21 -6.77 -28.71
CA LEU A 339 11.98 -5.96 -27.50
C LEU A 339 12.03 -6.88 -26.26
N PRO A 340 13.18 -7.03 -25.56
CA PRO A 340 13.20 -7.80 -24.33
C PRO A 340 12.31 -7.09 -23.30
N GLY A 341 11.59 -7.90 -22.52
CA GLY A 341 10.90 -7.43 -21.34
C GLY A 341 11.87 -6.87 -20.29
N LEU A 342 11.33 -6.18 -19.29
CA LEU A 342 12.12 -5.71 -18.16
C LEU A 342 12.53 -6.90 -17.29
N LEU A 343 13.81 -6.97 -16.95
CA LEU A 343 14.37 -8.03 -16.13
C LEU A 343 14.76 -7.46 -14.78
N PHE A 344 14.09 -7.92 -13.74
CA PHE A 344 14.34 -7.48 -12.39
C PHE A 344 15.36 -8.39 -11.70
N SER A 345 16.32 -7.77 -11.03
CA SER A 345 17.34 -8.45 -10.25
C SER A 345 17.37 -7.94 -8.83
N ASN A 346 17.69 -8.84 -7.92
CA ASN A 346 17.93 -8.58 -6.52
C ASN A 346 19.26 -9.21 -6.16
N THR A 347 20.22 -8.38 -5.77
CA THR A 347 21.50 -8.85 -5.26
C THR A 347 21.49 -8.64 -3.74
N PRO A 348 21.36 -9.72 -2.94
CA PRO A 348 21.45 -9.60 -1.49
C PRO A 348 22.86 -9.15 -1.12
N THR A 349 23.01 -7.94 -0.60
CA THR A 349 24.30 -7.39 -0.15
C THR A 349 24.64 -7.81 1.29
N GLY A 350 23.70 -8.46 2.00
CA GLY A 350 23.84 -8.90 3.39
C GLY A 350 22.49 -9.05 4.11
N LEU A 351 22.53 -9.36 5.41
CA LEU A 351 21.34 -9.43 6.29
C LEU A 351 20.91 -8.06 6.84
N THR A 352 21.79 -7.06 6.76
CA THR A 352 21.62 -5.73 7.37
C THR A 352 21.80 -4.58 6.39
N THR A 353 22.21 -4.86 5.15
CA THR A 353 22.37 -3.86 4.09
C THR A 353 21.14 -3.88 3.18
N PRO A 354 20.68 -2.71 2.71
CA PRO A 354 19.61 -2.64 1.71
C PRO A 354 19.98 -3.50 0.49
N GLN A 355 19.01 -4.25 -0.01
CA GLN A 355 19.23 -5.06 -1.22
C GLN A 355 19.40 -4.13 -2.42
N ASP A 356 20.39 -4.43 -3.26
CA ASP A 356 20.54 -3.73 -4.54
C ASP A 356 19.49 -4.28 -5.50
N LEU A 357 18.47 -3.47 -5.75
CA LEU A 357 17.36 -3.80 -6.62
C LEU A 357 17.56 -3.04 -7.92
N THR A 358 17.66 -3.78 -9.02
CA THR A 358 17.94 -3.20 -10.32
C THR A 358 17.01 -3.74 -11.37
N VAL A 359 16.68 -2.91 -12.35
CA VAL A 359 15.97 -3.29 -13.56
C VAL A 359 16.91 -3.21 -14.73
N THR A 360 17.00 -4.31 -15.47
CA THR A 360 17.70 -4.37 -16.75
C THR A 360 16.68 -4.21 -17.88
N TYR A 361 17.04 -3.41 -18.88
CA TYR A 361 16.21 -3.08 -20.03
C TYR A 361 17.05 -2.94 -21.31
N LEU A 362 16.40 -2.85 -22.47
CA LEU A 362 17.09 -2.51 -23.72
C LEU A 362 17.10 -0.98 -23.85
N ASN A 363 18.28 -0.38 -23.80
CA ASN A 363 18.46 1.06 -23.87
C ASN A 363 18.46 1.50 -25.33
N GLY A 364 17.43 2.26 -25.71
CA GLY A 364 17.30 2.77 -27.07
C GLY A 364 18.31 3.82 -27.48
N LEU A 365 18.93 4.52 -26.52
CA LEU A 365 19.96 5.54 -26.80
C LEU A 365 21.28 4.91 -27.24
N THR A 366 21.65 3.77 -26.64
CA THR A 366 22.91 3.06 -26.94
C THR A 366 22.73 1.86 -27.85
N GLY A 367 21.50 1.38 -28.04
CA GLY A 367 21.18 0.12 -28.72
C GLY A 367 21.60 -1.13 -27.92
N GLY A 368 22.12 -0.95 -26.70
CA GLY A 368 22.62 -2.00 -25.83
C GLY A 368 21.76 -2.21 -24.58
N GLN A 369 22.23 -3.04 -23.66
CA GLN A 369 21.56 -3.28 -22.38
C GLN A 369 21.79 -2.09 -21.43
N GLY A 370 20.71 -1.56 -20.86
CA GLY A 370 20.73 -0.58 -19.78
C GLY A 370 20.37 -1.22 -18.43
N THR A 371 20.80 -0.58 -17.34
CA THR A 371 20.45 -0.94 -15.97
C THR A 371 19.99 0.32 -15.25
N SER A 372 18.95 0.20 -14.42
CA SER A 372 18.41 1.26 -13.59
C SER A 372 18.27 0.77 -12.16
N ASN A 373 18.61 1.59 -11.17
CA ASN A 373 18.44 1.22 -9.75
C ASN A 373 17.01 1.54 -9.31
N ILE A 374 16.45 0.69 -8.45
CA ILE A 374 15.17 0.95 -7.79
C ILE A 374 15.46 1.68 -6.47
N VAL A 375 15.06 2.95 -6.41
CA VAL A 375 15.31 3.85 -5.27
C VAL A 375 14.30 3.63 -4.15
N LEU A 376 13.03 3.42 -4.52
CA LEU A 376 11.94 3.17 -3.59
C LEU A 376 11.04 2.08 -4.16
N THR A 377 10.59 1.16 -3.33
CA THR A 377 9.84 -0.02 -3.77
C THR A 377 8.47 -0.11 -3.14
N GLY A 378 7.57 -0.81 -3.83
CA GLY A 378 6.37 -1.37 -3.22
C GLY A 378 5.24 -0.39 -2.95
N ILE A 379 5.25 0.80 -3.57
CA ILE A 379 4.15 1.75 -3.46
C ILE A 379 2.90 1.12 -4.07
N THR A 380 1.94 0.80 -3.24
CA THR A 380 0.75 0.05 -3.60
C THR A 380 -0.42 1.01 -3.82
N THR A 381 -1.09 0.85 -4.94
CA THR A 381 -2.38 1.45 -5.28
C THR A 381 -3.40 0.34 -5.53
N PRO A 382 -4.71 0.62 -5.69
CA PRO A 382 -5.74 -0.41 -5.77
C PRO A 382 -5.47 -1.54 -6.76
N LEU A 383 -4.91 -1.24 -7.94
CA LEU A 383 -4.62 -2.22 -8.97
C LEU A 383 -3.13 -2.36 -9.32
N ALA A 384 -2.29 -1.40 -8.94
CA ALA A 384 -0.90 -1.37 -9.37
C ALA A 384 0.10 -1.26 -8.20
N VAL A 385 1.31 -1.77 -8.44
CA VAL A 385 2.48 -1.50 -7.61
C VAL A 385 3.44 -0.59 -8.37
N THR A 386 4.00 0.41 -7.70
CA THR A 386 4.98 1.31 -8.27
C THR A 386 6.33 1.14 -7.57
N HIS A 387 7.39 1.09 -8.36
CA HIS A 387 8.78 1.14 -7.91
C HIS A 387 9.43 2.38 -8.53
N LEU A 388 10.08 3.23 -7.74
CA LEU A 388 10.80 4.39 -8.25
C LEU A 388 12.16 3.98 -8.79
N VAL A 389 12.54 4.51 -9.93
CA VAL A 389 13.81 4.20 -10.59
C VAL A 389 14.64 5.44 -10.88
N ASP A 390 15.96 5.34 -10.76
CA ASP A 390 16.88 6.48 -10.90
C ASP A 390 17.24 6.84 -12.35
N THR A 391 16.76 6.05 -13.31
CA THR A 391 17.01 6.21 -14.74
C THR A 391 15.72 6.04 -15.53
N VAL A 392 15.46 6.95 -16.47
CA VAL A 392 14.35 6.83 -17.42
C VAL A 392 14.71 5.76 -18.47
N MET A 393 13.86 4.75 -18.61
CA MET A 393 14.04 3.70 -19.61
C MET A 393 13.53 4.16 -20.96
N VAL A 394 14.46 4.41 -21.90
CA VAL A 394 14.14 4.81 -23.27
C VAL A 394 14.05 3.55 -24.16
N PRO A 395 12.93 3.29 -24.83
CA PRO A 395 12.81 2.16 -25.74
C PRO A 395 13.64 2.37 -27.01
N PRO A 396 14.04 1.30 -27.73
CA PRO A 396 14.75 1.39 -29.01
C PRO A 396 14.13 2.39 -29.99
N LEU A 397 14.96 3.27 -30.56
CA LEU A 397 14.52 4.37 -31.44
C LEU A 397 13.74 3.91 -32.68
N GLY A 398 13.93 2.67 -33.15
CA GLY A 398 13.10 2.08 -34.21
C GLY A 398 11.62 1.93 -33.84
N ALA A 399 11.29 1.86 -32.54
CA ALA A 399 9.92 1.86 -32.03
C ALA A 399 9.34 3.28 -31.87
N LEU A 400 10.19 4.31 -31.94
CA LEU A 400 9.86 5.75 -31.89
C LEU A 400 9.63 6.37 -33.27
N ALA A 401 9.78 5.60 -34.34
CA ALA A 401 9.42 6.02 -35.69
C ALA A 401 7.88 6.16 -35.79
N PRO A 402 7.35 7.23 -36.41
CA PRO A 402 5.91 7.35 -36.64
C PRO A 402 5.43 6.12 -37.41
N ALA A 403 4.21 5.65 -37.10
CA ALA A 403 3.57 4.63 -37.92
C ALA A 403 3.62 5.09 -39.40
N PRO A 404 3.99 4.23 -40.36
CA PRO A 404 3.98 4.61 -41.76
C PRO A 404 2.60 5.17 -42.10
N ALA A 405 2.58 6.33 -42.76
CA ALA A 405 1.34 6.99 -43.17
C ALA A 405 0.46 5.96 -43.91
N PRO A 406 -0.88 5.95 -43.68
CA PRO A 406 -1.77 5.08 -44.40
C PRO A 406 -1.52 5.26 -45.90
N ALA A 407 -1.29 4.14 -46.59
CA ALA A 407 -1.05 4.18 -48.03
C ALA A 407 -2.17 5.00 -48.69
N PRO A 408 -1.85 5.93 -49.61
CA PRO A 408 -2.87 6.71 -50.28
C PRO A 408 -3.91 5.76 -50.86
N ALA A 409 -5.19 6.02 -50.55
CA ALA A 409 -6.28 5.25 -51.09
C ALA A 409 -6.12 5.18 -52.62
N PRO A 410 -6.30 4.01 -53.24
CA PRO A 410 -6.18 3.89 -54.69
C PRO A 410 -7.09 4.93 -55.33
N VAL A 411 -6.49 5.80 -56.15
CA VAL A 411 -7.23 6.81 -56.92
C VAL A 411 -8.20 6.05 -57.85
N PRO A 412 -9.49 6.43 -57.87
CA PRO A 412 -10.52 5.70 -58.61
C PRO A 412 -10.29 5.68 -60.12
#